data_AF-A0A6I5NT32-F1
#
_entry.id   AF-A0A6I5NT32-F1
#
_cell.length_a   1.000
_cell.length_b   1.000
_cell.length_c   1.000
_cell.angle_alpha   90.00
_cell.angle_beta   90.00
_cell.angle_gamma   90.00
#
_symmetry.space_group_name_H-M   'P 1'
#
loop_
_entity.id
_entity.type
_entity.pdbx_description
1 polymer ?
#
loop_
_entity_poly.entity_id
_entity_poly.type
_entity_poly.pdbx_seq_one_letter_code
_entity_poly.pdbx_strand_id
1 'polypeptide(L)'
;MQLLSANPTITTASIPLLLEWWQQRKRLATANGVNSLPVFKNTDDSYLDAYRRLMEVYSVVKSGGVQVQTEAAKAHLSRELAALHQAADAAASERQAQIQQEILELERSTAWRLSTLNTIRPAEEAAVRQYLSEIEQVLLLH
;
A
#
# COMPACT_ATOMS: atom_id res chain seq x y z
N MET A 1 8.82 16.55 -10.19
CA MET A 1 8.28 17.05 -8.91
C MET A 1 6.91 16.42 -8.71
N GLN A 2 6.83 15.30 -7.99
CA GLN A 2 5.55 14.74 -7.58
C GLN A 2 5.04 15.57 -6.41
N LEU A 3 3.90 16.21 -6.63
CA LEU A 3 3.15 16.92 -5.60
C LEU A 3 2.90 15.93 -4.45
N LEU A 4 3.40 16.27 -3.26
CA LEU A 4 2.96 15.70 -2.00
C LEU A 4 1.47 16.09 -1.84
N SER A 5 0.58 15.40 -2.53
CA SER A 5 -0.83 15.35 -2.13
C SER A 5 -0.82 14.82 -0.72
N ALA A 6 -1.33 15.60 0.24
CA ALA A 6 -1.48 15.15 1.61
C ALA A 6 -2.25 13.83 1.58
N ASN A 7 -1.58 12.71 1.90
CA ASN A 7 -2.25 11.42 1.95
C ASN A 7 -3.41 11.56 2.96
N PRO A 8 -4.65 11.23 2.57
CA PRO A 8 -5.79 11.38 3.45
C PRO A 8 -5.56 10.57 4.72
N THR A 9 -5.96 11.11 5.86
CA THR A 9 -5.77 10.44 7.15
C THR A 9 -6.95 9.53 7.44
N ILE A 10 -6.70 8.24 7.65
CA ILE A 10 -7.73 7.31 8.11
C ILE A 10 -7.89 7.39 9.62
N THR A 11 -9.13 7.43 10.08
CA THR A 11 -9.49 7.46 11.50
C THR A 11 -10.55 6.41 11.78
N THR A 12 -10.72 6.05 13.05
CA THR A 12 -11.78 5.15 13.52
C THR A 12 -13.18 5.61 13.10
N ALA A 13 -13.40 6.93 12.98
CA ALA A 13 -14.67 7.50 12.56
C ALA A 13 -14.88 7.48 11.03
N SER A 14 -13.80 7.55 10.23
CA SER A 14 -13.92 7.57 8.76
C SER A 14 -14.10 6.18 8.16
N ILE A 15 -13.63 5.10 8.81
CA ILE A 15 -13.67 3.75 8.25
C ILE A 15 -15.10 3.29 7.93
N PRO A 16 -16.09 3.35 8.85
CA PRO A 16 -17.46 2.92 8.54
C PRO A 16 -18.07 3.70 7.36
N LEU A 17 -17.83 5.01 7.29
CA LEU A 17 -18.31 5.86 6.21
C LEU A 17 -17.71 5.46 4.85
N LEU A 18 -16.41 5.13 4.82
CA LEU A 18 -15.73 4.67 3.61
C LEU A 18 -16.25 3.30 3.14
N LEU A 19 -16.55 2.41 4.07
CA LEU A 19 -17.12 1.10 3.77
C LEU A 19 -18.54 1.21 3.22
N GLU A 20 -19.39 2.04 3.82
CA GLU A 20 -20.75 2.31 3.35
C GLU A 20 -20.74 2.94 1.95
N TRP A 21 -19.90 3.96 1.74
CA TRP A 21 -19.71 4.59 0.43
C TRP A 21 -19.28 3.56 -0.62
N TRP A 22 -18.33 2.68 -0.31
CA TRP A 22 -17.89 1.64 -1.25
C TRP A 22 -19.00 0.64 -1.57
N GLN A 23 -19.75 0.16 -0.57
CA GLN A 23 -20.89 -0.72 -0.80
C GLN A 23 -21.97 -0.06 -1.66
N GLN A 24 -22.25 1.24 -1.46
CA GLN A 24 -23.15 1.99 -2.31
C GLN A 24 -22.64 2.01 -3.76
N ARG A 25 -21.35 2.26 -3.99
CA ARG A 25 -20.77 2.19 -5.34
C ARG A 25 -20.88 0.80 -5.98
N LYS A 26 -20.63 -0.28 -5.23
CA LYS A 26 -20.83 -1.66 -5.72
C LYS A 26 -22.27 -1.90 -6.16
N ARG A 27 -23.25 -1.45 -5.35
CA ARG A 27 -24.68 -1.55 -5.68
C ARG A 27 -25.05 -0.74 -6.93
N LEU A 28 -24.54 0.48 -7.04
CA LEU A 28 -24.80 1.32 -8.20
C LEU A 28 -24.20 0.76 -9.50
N ALA A 29 -23.03 0.13 -9.41
CA ALA A 29 -22.39 -0.55 -10.54
C ALA A 29 -23.15 -1.81 -10.99
N THR A 30 -23.85 -2.49 -10.06
CA THR A 30 -24.62 -3.71 -10.34
C THR A 30 -26.07 -3.43 -10.75
N ALA A 31 -26.68 -2.35 -10.24
CA ALA A 31 -28.09 -2.02 -10.48
C ALA A 31 -28.35 -1.33 -11.82
N ASN A 32 -27.38 -0.61 -12.39
CA ASN A 32 -27.55 0.11 -13.65
C ASN A 32 -26.51 -0.35 -14.66
N GLY A 33 -26.95 -1.00 -15.73
CA GLY A 33 -26.15 -1.16 -16.93
C GLY A 33 -25.64 0.21 -17.39
N VAL A 34 -24.36 0.47 -17.14
CA VAL A 34 -23.45 1.37 -17.85
C VAL A 34 -24.06 2.72 -18.30
N ASN A 35 -23.71 3.82 -17.58
CA ASN A 35 -23.54 5.22 -18.07
C ASN A 35 -24.36 6.39 -17.49
N SER A 36 -25.11 6.31 -16.39
CA SER A 36 -25.88 7.52 -15.99
C SER A 36 -26.05 7.77 -14.48
N LEU A 37 -24.94 7.85 -13.73
CA LEU A 37 -24.99 8.50 -12.42
C LEU A 37 -24.15 9.78 -12.45
N PRO A 38 -24.70 10.92 -11.99
CA PRO A 38 -23.91 12.13 -11.83
C PRO A 38 -22.88 11.89 -10.74
N VAL A 39 -21.67 11.52 -11.17
CA VAL A 39 -20.48 11.54 -10.32
C VAL A 39 -20.28 13.00 -9.93
N PHE A 40 -20.60 13.35 -8.68
CA PHE A 40 -20.19 14.63 -8.11
C PHE A 40 -18.65 14.57 -7.95
N LYS A 41 -17.94 14.83 -9.05
CA LYS A 41 -16.49 14.57 -9.22
C LYS A 41 -15.66 14.97 -8.00
N ASN A 42 -15.89 16.16 -7.47
CA ASN A 42 -15.07 16.69 -6.38
C ASN A 42 -15.24 15.95 -5.03
N THR A 43 -16.43 15.45 -4.73
CA THR A 43 -16.70 14.73 -3.47
C THR A 43 -16.29 13.27 -3.60
N ASP A 44 -16.58 12.66 -4.76
CA ASP A 44 -16.23 11.26 -5.04
C ASP A 44 -14.72 11.03 -5.11
N ASP A 45 -13.94 11.98 -5.65
CA ASP A 45 -12.49 11.86 -5.72
C ASP A 45 -11.86 11.84 -4.32
N SER A 46 -12.38 12.64 -3.38
CA SER A 46 -11.91 12.65 -1.99
C SER A 46 -12.22 11.34 -1.25
N TYR A 47 -13.42 10.77 -1.43
CA TYR A 47 -13.74 9.46 -0.87
C TYR A 47 -12.93 8.34 -1.52
N LEU A 48 -12.65 8.43 -2.82
CA LEU A 48 -11.82 7.47 -3.53
C LEU A 48 -10.38 7.46 -3.01
N ASP A 49 -9.78 8.63 -2.79
CA ASP A 49 -8.42 8.71 -2.25
C ASP A 49 -8.35 8.21 -0.79
N ALA A 50 -9.36 8.54 0.02
CA ALA A 50 -9.47 7.99 1.37
C ALA A 50 -9.68 6.47 1.37
N TYR A 51 -10.47 5.94 0.43
CA TYR A 51 -10.64 4.49 0.27
C TYR A 51 -9.36 3.81 -0.20
N ARG A 52 -8.62 4.40 -1.15
CA ARG A 52 -7.29 3.90 -1.57
C ARG A 52 -6.35 3.81 -0.39
N ARG A 53 -6.28 4.87 0.43
CA ARG A 53 -5.47 4.87 1.64
C ARG A 53 -5.92 3.80 2.64
N LEU A 54 -7.23 3.62 2.83
CA LEU A 54 -7.76 2.54 3.66
C LEU A 54 -7.27 1.16 3.17
N MET A 55 -7.29 0.92 1.85
CA MET A 55 -6.82 -0.33 1.25
C MET A 55 -5.30 -0.52 1.38
N GLU A 56 -4.52 0.55 1.25
CA GLU A 56 -3.06 0.52 1.50
C GLU A 56 -2.78 0.06 2.94
N VAL A 57 -3.38 0.71 3.94
CA VAL A 57 -3.17 0.37 5.35
C VAL A 57 -3.70 -1.03 5.66
N TYR A 58 -4.87 -1.41 5.12
CA TYR A 58 -5.42 -2.77 5.24
C TYR A 58 -4.48 -3.84 4.72
N SER A 59 -3.85 -3.63 3.55
CA SER A 59 -2.91 -4.61 2.99
C SER A 59 -1.72 -4.87 3.92
N VAL A 60 -1.23 -3.81 4.58
CA VAL A 60 -0.13 -3.88 5.55
C VAL A 60 -0.57 -4.57 6.83
N VAL A 61 -1.73 -4.19 7.40
CA VAL A 61 -2.30 -4.82 8.61
C VAL A 61 -2.54 -6.30 8.40
N LYS A 62 -3.17 -6.68 7.28
CA LYS A 62 -3.43 -8.07 6.91
C LYS A 62 -2.15 -8.89 6.76
N SER A 63 -1.07 -8.25 6.33
CA SER A 63 0.25 -8.89 6.16
C SER A 63 1.13 -8.81 7.42
N GLY A 64 0.55 -8.52 8.60
CA GLY A 64 1.23 -8.56 9.89
C GLY A 64 1.52 -7.19 10.53
N GLY A 65 1.26 -6.08 9.83
CA GLY A 65 1.47 -4.71 10.33
C GLY A 65 2.80 -4.08 9.91
N VAL A 66 2.96 -2.79 10.24
CA VAL A 66 4.10 -1.98 9.75
C VAL A 66 5.43 -2.52 10.26
N GLN A 67 5.49 -2.93 11.53
CA GLN A 67 6.71 -3.46 12.14
C GLN A 67 7.18 -4.73 11.42
N VAL A 68 6.30 -5.72 11.25
CA VAL A 68 6.62 -6.99 10.60
C VAL A 68 7.09 -6.77 9.16
N GLN A 69 6.40 -5.91 8.41
CA GLN A 69 6.76 -5.60 7.03
C GLN A 69 8.11 -4.86 6.93
N THR A 70 8.40 -3.99 7.90
CA THR A 70 9.69 -3.27 7.99
C THR A 70 10.85 -4.22 8.25
N GLU A 71 10.69 -5.13 9.21
CA GLU A 71 11.68 -6.14 9.54
C GLU A 71 11.91 -7.10 8.36
N ALA A 72 10.83 -7.55 7.71
CA ALA A 72 10.91 -8.40 6.53
C ALA A 72 11.66 -7.72 5.37
N ALA A 73 11.39 -6.43 5.11
CA ALA A 73 12.07 -5.67 4.06
C ALA A 73 13.57 -5.52 4.34
N LYS A 74 13.96 -5.17 5.57
CA LYS A 74 15.37 -5.06 5.98
C LYS A 74 16.09 -6.41 5.89
N ALA A 75 15.46 -7.48 6.36
CA ALA A 75 16.03 -8.82 6.32
C ALA A 75 16.19 -9.32 4.88
N HIS A 76 15.23 -9.02 3.99
CA HIS A 76 15.36 -9.34 2.57
C HIS A 76 16.53 -8.58 1.93
N LEU A 77 16.60 -7.25 2.11
CA LEU A 77 17.72 -6.44 1.59
C LEU A 77 19.07 -6.99 2.04
N SER A 78 19.21 -7.31 3.34
CA SER A 78 20.47 -7.84 3.87
C SER A 78 20.87 -9.17 3.23
N ARG A 79 19.92 -10.08 2.99
CA ARG A 79 20.21 -11.38 2.37
C ARG A 79 20.59 -11.23 0.90
N GLU A 80 19.82 -10.45 0.15
CA GLU A 80 20.07 -10.23 -1.27
C GLU A 80 21.37 -9.46 -1.51
N LEU A 81 21.68 -8.44 -0.71
CA LEU A 81 22.97 -7.74 -0.78
C LEU A 81 24.14 -8.70 -0.52
N ALA A 82 24.06 -9.56 0.48
CA ALA A 82 25.11 -10.53 0.76
C ALA A 82 25.33 -11.48 -0.44
N ALA A 83 24.25 -11.96 -1.06
CA ALA A 83 24.34 -12.81 -2.25
C ALA A 83 24.91 -12.06 -3.47
N LEU A 84 24.49 -10.83 -3.72
CA LEU A 84 24.98 -10.01 -4.82
C LEU A 84 26.46 -9.62 -4.64
N HIS A 85 26.89 -9.29 -3.43
CA HIS A 85 28.31 -9.03 -3.15
C HIS A 85 29.17 -10.28 -3.39
N GLN A 86 28.73 -11.45 -2.94
CA GLN A 86 29.43 -12.71 -3.23
C GLN A 86 29.51 -13.00 -4.73
N ALA A 87 28.44 -12.71 -5.47
CA ALA A 87 28.44 -12.86 -6.93
C ALA A 87 29.36 -11.84 -7.61
N ALA A 88 29.45 -10.61 -7.12
CA ALA A 88 30.30 -9.56 -7.67
C ALA A 88 31.79 -9.90 -7.53
N ASP A 89 32.19 -10.46 -6.38
CA ASP A 89 33.58 -10.83 -6.10
C ASP A 89 34.09 -11.96 -7.00
N ALA A 90 33.20 -12.80 -7.51
CA ALA A 90 33.50 -13.92 -8.41
C ALA A 90 33.32 -13.58 -9.91
N ALA A 91 32.85 -12.37 -10.24
CA ALA A 91 32.43 -12.01 -11.60
C ALA A 91 33.55 -11.36 -12.44
N ALA A 92 33.50 -11.57 -13.75
CA ALA A 92 34.26 -10.76 -14.72
C ALA A 92 33.73 -9.31 -14.76
N SER A 93 34.54 -8.35 -15.23
CA SER A 93 34.25 -6.92 -15.05
C SER A 93 32.92 -6.44 -15.65
N GLU A 94 32.47 -7.01 -16.78
CA GLU A 94 31.18 -6.66 -17.38
C GLU A 94 30.01 -7.13 -16.51
N ARG A 95 30.09 -8.36 -15.97
CA ARG A 95 29.08 -8.89 -15.04
C ARG A 95 29.12 -8.18 -13.70
N GLN A 96 30.29 -7.73 -13.25
CA GLN A 96 30.44 -6.94 -12.04
C GLN A 96 29.69 -5.60 -12.14
N ALA A 97 29.76 -4.90 -13.28
CA ALA A 97 29.03 -3.66 -13.50
C ALA A 97 27.50 -3.86 -13.45
N GLN A 98 27.01 -4.97 -14.01
CA GLN A 98 25.58 -5.33 -13.93
C GLN A 98 25.15 -5.61 -12.49
N ILE A 99 25.96 -6.35 -11.73
CA ILE A 99 25.66 -6.65 -10.32
C ILE A 99 25.63 -5.37 -9.47
N GLN A 100 26.51 -4.39 -9.75
CA GLN A 100 26.45 -3.09 -9.09
C GLN A 100 25.13 -2.35 -9.38
N GLN A 101 24.62 -2.44 -10.61
CA GLN A 101 23.31 -1.88 -10.94
C GLN A 101 22.18 -2.62 -10.20
N GLU A 102 22.21 -3.96 -10.16
CA GLU A 102 21.25 -4.78 -9.40
C GLU A 102 21.22 -4.38 -7.92
N ILE A 103 22.38 -4.14 -7.30
CA ILE A 103 22.50 -3.64 -5.92
C ILE A 103 21.81 -2.29 -5.75
N LEU A 104 22.08 -1.32 -6.62
CA LEU A 104 21.48 0.03 -6.53
C LEU A 104 19.96 0.00 -6.70
N GLU A 105 19.44 -0.87 -7.56
CA GLU A 105 18.00 -1.05 -7.76
C GLU A 105 17.34 -1.71 -6.55
N LEU A 106 17.98 -2.71 -5.95
CA LEU A 106 17.53 -3.36 -4.73
C LEU A 106 17.47 -2.38 -3.54
N GLU A 107 18.52 -1.57 -3.36
CA GLU A 107 18.56 -0.55 -2.31
C GLU A 107 17.48 0.51 -2.52
N ARG A 108 17.31 1.01 -3.76
CA ARG A 108 16.31 2.03 -4.09
C ARG A 108 14.89 1.51 -3.88
N SER A 109 14.59 0.30 -4.36
CA SER A 109 13.27 -0.31 -4.19
C SER A 109 12.95 -0.59 -2.72
N THR A 110 13.93 -1.04 -1.94
CA THR A 110 13.78 -1.23 -0.50
C THR A 110 13.57 0.10 0.23
N ALA A 111 14.36 1.13 -0.09
CA ALA A 111 14.23 2.45 0.51
C ALA A 111 12.85 3.06 0.23
N TRP A 112 12.35 2.93 -1.00
CA TRP A 112 11.00 3.34 -1.35
C TRP A 112 9.95 2.62 -0.50
N ARG A 113 10.05 1.28 -0.39
CA ARG A 113 9.11 0.48 0.42
C ARG A 113 9.10 0.89 1.89
N LEU A 114 10.28 1.09 2.49
CA LEU A 114 10.42 1.55 3.86
C LEU A 114 9.85 2.96 4.05
N SER A 115 10.08 3.85 3.08
CA SER A 115 9.49 5.20 3.08
C SER A 115 7.97 5.13 3.07
N THR A 116 7.37 4.29 2.22
CA THR A 116 5.92 4.09 2.17
C THR A 116 5.37 3.56 3.50
N LEU A 117 6.00 2.54 4.09
CA LEU A 117 5.60 1.99 5.38
C LEU A 117 5.63 3.04 6.50
N ASN A 118 6.65 3.91 6.51
CA ASN A 118 6.77 5.00 7.48
C ASN A 118 5.68 6.07 7.34
N THR A 119 4.97 6.14 6.22
CA THR A 119 3.82 7.05 6.08
C THR A 119 2.60 6.56 6.86
N ILE A 120 2.53 5.28 7.24
CA ILE A 120 1.40 4.71 7.98
C ILE A 120 1.57 5.05 9.46
N ARG A 121 0.69 5.90 9.98
CA ARG A 121 0.74 6.23 11.41
C ARG A 121 0.24 5.07 12.27
N PRO A 122 0.76 4.92 13.50
CA PRO A 122 0.27 3.91 14.44
C PRO A 122 -1.25 3.96 14.67
N ALA A 123 -1.83 5.17 14.68
CA ALA A 123 -3.28 5.35 14.83
C ALA A 123 -4.08 4.83 13.63
N GLU A 124 -3.55 4.95 12.40
CA GLU A 124 -4.18 4.38 11.21
C GLU A 124 -4.12 2.85 11.25
N GLU A 125 -2.96 2.28 11.59
CA GLU A 125 -2.81 0.84 11.73
C GLU A 125 -3.77 0.28 12.80
N ALA A 126 -3.86 0.92 13.96
CA ALA A 126 -4.76 0.53 15.05
C ALA A 126 -6.24 0.61 14.64
N ALA A 127 -6.64 1.70 13.97
CA ALA A 127 -8.01 1.86 13.49
C ALA A 127 -8.37 0.76 12.47
N VAL A 128 -7.51 0.49 11.50
CA VAL A 128 -7.76 -0.57 10.50
C VAL A 128 -7.76 -1.96 11.14
N ARG A 129 -6.89 -2.20 12.12
CA ARG A 129 -6.87 -3.47 12.88
C ARG A 129 -8.17 -3.67 13.66
N GLN A 130 -8.75 -2.62 14.23
CA GLN A 130 -10.03 -2.67 14.92
C GLN A 130 -11.18 -3.08 13.98
N TYR A 131 -11.20 -2.59 12.74
CA TYR A 131 -12.26 -2.85 11.76
C TYR A 131 -11.91 -3.94 10.73
N LEU A 132 -10.90 -4.78 11.02
CA LEU A 132 -10.37 -5.71 10.02
C LEU A 132 -11.46 -6.66 9.49
N SER A 133 -12.30 -7.18 10.38
CA SER A 133 -13.40 -8.08 10.02
C SER A 133 -14.43 -7.41 9.12
N GLU A 134 -14.85 -6.19 9.44
CA GLU A 134 -15.83 -5.43 8.67
C GLU A 134 -15.31 -5.06 7.28
N ILE A 135 -14.02 -4.68 7.20
CA ILE A 135 -13.35 -4.42 5.92
C ILE A 135 -13.37 -5.70 5.06
N GLU A 136 -13.01 -6.86 5.63
CA GLU A 136 -13.00 -8.13 4.91
C GLU A 136 -14.40 -8.56 4.44
N GLN A 137 -15.43 -8.38 5.27
CA GLN A 137 -16.81 -8.64 4.87
C GLN A 137 -17.20 -7.80 3.65
N VAL A 138 -16.88 -6.50 3.66
CA VAL A 138 -17.18 -5.59 2.55
C VAL A 138 -16.44 -5.98 1.27
N LEU A 139 -15.21 -6.48 1.38
CA LEU A 139 -14.38 -6.88 0.23
C LEU A 139 -14.78 -8.25 -0.36
N LEU A 140 -15.19 -9.20 0.49
CA LEU A 140 -15.46 -10.59 0.11
C LEU A 140 -16.93 -10.87 -0.22
N LEU A 141 -17.87 -10.04 0.25
CA LEU A 141 -19.28 -10.16 -0.13
C LEU A 141 -19.50 -9.57 -1.53
N HIS A 142 -19.79 -10.45 -2.48
CA HIS A 142 -20.25 -10.16 -3.84
C HIS A 142 -21.76 -9.88 -3.86
#